data_AF-A0A1U7D0W9-F1
#
_entry.id   AF-A0A1U7D0W9-F1
#
_cell.length_a   1.000
_cell.length_b   1.000
_cell.length_c   1.000
_cell.angle_alpha   90.00
_cell.angle_beta   90.00
_cell.angle_gamma   90.00
#
_symmetry.space_group_name_H-M   'P 1'
#
loop_
_entity.id
_entity.type
_entity.pdbx_description
1 polymer ?
#
loop_
_entity_poly.entity_id
_entity_poly.type
_entity_poly.pdbx_seq_one_letter_code
_entity_poly.pdbx_strand_id
1 'polypeptide(L)' 'MSDALPFAVACLRQSSDGKIQSRRYATAAEAEQTARFLADRNNTPFVVLAPAKTIYPGDKALGLFDQR' A
#
# COMPACT_ATOMS: atom_id res chain seq x y z
N MET A 1 -19.26 11.66 -4.11
CA MET A 1 -17.84 11.49 -4.45
C MET A 1 -17.15 11.00 -3.19
N SER A 2 -16.89 9.70 -3.08
CA SER A 2 -16.26 9.16 -1.87
C SER A 2 -14.76 9.32 -2.02
N ASP A 3 -14.20 10.27 -1.27
CA ASP A 3 -12.76 10.46 -1.06
C ASP A 3 -12.09 9.11 -0.79
N ALA A 4 -11.52 8.52 -1.83
CA ALA A 4 -10.83 7.27 -1.73
C ALA A 4 -9.48 7.55 -1.08
N LEU A 5 -9.43 7.38 0.24
CA LEU A 5 -8.21 7.46 1.05
C LEU A 5 -7.05 6.73 0.30
N PRO A 6 -5.96 7.46 -0.03
CA PRO A 6 -5.02 7.02 -1.06
C PRO A 6 -4.07 5.93 -0.61
N PHE A 7 -3.86 5.78 0.70
CA PHE A 7 -2.96 4.77 1.27
C PHE A 7 -3.77 3.61 1.82
N ALA A 8 -3.24 2.38 1.73
CA ALA A 8 -3.86 1.23 2.36
C ALA A 8 -2.83 0.37 3.08
N VAL A 9 -3.18 -0.19 4.23
CA VAL A 9 -2.39 -1.21 4.92
C VAL A 9 -3.03 -2.56 4.65
N ALA A 10 -2.26 -3.50 4.14
CA ALA A 10 -2.70 -4.86 3.81
C ALA A 10 -1.90 -5.91 4.60
N CYS A 11 -2.57 -6.94 5.10
CA CYS A 11 -1.91 -8.10 5.70
C CYS A 11 -1.46 -9.07 4.60
N LEU A 12 -0.19 -9.49 4.61
CA LEU A 12 0.34 -10.46 3.65
C LEU A 12 0.02 -11.92 4.00
N ARG A 13 -0.64 -12.19 5.13
CA ARG A 13 -1.05 -13.55 5.48
C ARG A 13 -2.09 -14.03 4.48
N GLN A 14 -1.84 -15.17 3.82
CA GLN A 14 -2.84 -15.86 3.02
C GLN A 14 -4.05 -16.14 3.91
N SER A 15 -5.11 -15.34 3.73
CA SER A 15 -6.39 -15.64 4.32
C SER A 15 -6.93 -16.91 3.64
N SER A 16 -7.58 -17.79 4.41
CA SER A 16 -8.11 -19.06 3.90
C SER A 16 -9.15 -18.91 2.79
N ASP A 17 -9.70 -17.70 2.62
CA ASP A 17 -10.64 -17.30 1.57
C ASP A 17 -9.96 -16.60 0.38
N GLY A 18 -8.63 -16.49 0.37
CA GLY A 18 -7.85 -15.80 -0.65
C GLY A 18 -7.98 -14.28 -0.64
N LYS A 19 -8.68 -13.70 0.34
CA LYS A 19 -8.92 -12.26 0.41
C LYS A 19 -7.87 -11.56 1.26
N ILE A 20 -7.38 -10.44 0.76
CA ILE A 20 -6.48 -9.55 1.51
C ILE A 20 -7.35 -8.53 2.23
N GLN A 21 -7.33 -8.54 3.56
CA GLN A 21 -7.94 -7.47 4.34
C GLN A 21 -7.03 -6.23 4.26
N SER A 22 -7.58 -5.15 3.68
CA SER A 22 -6.90 -3.87 3.58
C SER A 22 -7.70 -2.76 4.26
N ARG A 23 -7.04 -1.92 5.07
CA ARG A 23 -7.62 -0.70 5.64
C ARG A 23 -7.02 0.53 4.97
N ARG A 24 -7.84 1.54 4.65
CA ARG A 24 -7.37 2.76 3.98
C ARG A 24 -7.09 3.91 4.97
N TYR A 25 -6.14 4.76 4.62
CA TYR A 25 -5.61 5.87 5.43
C TYR A 25 -5.40 7.12 4.58
N ALA A 26 -5.52 8.30 5.20
CA ALA A 26 -5.38 9.58 4.53
C ALA A 26 -3.92 9.89 4.20
N THR A 27 -3.00 9.52 5.10
CA THR A 27 -1.58 9.84 4.99
C THR A 27 -0.70 8.59 5.00
N ALA A 28 0.48 8.70 4.40
CA ALA A 28 1.50 7.64 4.43
C ALA A 28 1.97 7.36 5.88
N ALA A 29 2.17 8.41 6.68
CA ALA A 29 2.63 8.29 8.05
C ALA A 29 1.66 7.48 8.93
N GLU A 30 0.35 7.73 8.82
CA GLU A 30 -0.67 6.95 9.53
C GLU A 30 -0.69 5.48 9.08
N ALA A 31 -0.54 5.24 7.77
CA ALA A 31 -0.51 3.89 7.23
C ALA A 31 0.73 3.12 7.71
N GLU A 32 1.91 3.74 7.67
CA GLU A 32 3.18 3.16 8.14
C GLU A 32 3.17 2.88 9.64
N GLN A 33 2.72 3.86 10.44
CA GLN A 33 2.59 3.69 11.89
C GLN A 33 1.64 2.54 12.22
N THR A 34 0.52 2.44 11.52
CA THR A 34 -0.45 1.37 11.75
C THR A 34 0.08 0.01 11.29
N ALA A 35 0.75 -0.05 10.13
CA ALA A 35 1.37 -1.29 9.64
C ALA A 35 2.40 -1.82 10.63
N ARG A 36 3.25 -0.93 11.17
CA ARG A 36 4.25 -1.31 12.17
C ARG A 36 3.63 -1.78 13.48
N PHE A 37 2.65 -1.04 14.00
CA PHE A 37 1.93 -1.44 15.20
C PHE A 37 1.24 -2.81 15.05
N LEU A 38 0.59 -3.06 13.92
CA LEU A 38 -0.08 -4.34 13.65
C LEU A 38 0.93 -5.46 13.44
N ALA A 39 2.07 -5.19 12.81
CA ALA A 39 3.13 -6.16 12.61
C ALA A 39 3.73 -6.60 13.95
N ASP A 40 4.06 -5.66 14.82
CA ASP A 40 4.62 -5.94 16.15
C ASP A 40 3.61 -6.68 17.04
N ARG A 41 2.33 -6.28 17.00
CA ARG A 41 1.27 -6.88 17.83
C ARG A 41 0.93 -8.31 17.42
N ASN A 42 0.85 -8.58 16.12
CA ASN A 42 0.35 -9.85 15.59
C ASN A 42 1.48 -10.78 15.13
N ASN A 43 2.73 -10.32 15.16
CA ASN A 43 3.89 -11.00 14.58
C ASN A 43 3.64 -11.45 13.12
N THR A 44 2.93 -10.62 12.35
CA THR A 44 2.56 -10.89 10.96
C THR A 44 2.99 -9.74 10.06
N PRO A 45 3.48 -10.03 8.84
CA PRO A 45 3.90 -8.98 7.91
C PRO A 45 2.69 -8.19 7.37
N PHE A 46 2.77 -6.86 7.51
CA PHE A 46 1.85 -5.91 6.88
C PHE A 46 2.62 -5.04 5.88
N VAL A 47 1.95 -4.64 4.80
CA VAL A 47 2.51 -3.75 3.78
C VAL A 47 1.65 -2.50 3.62
N VAL A 48 2.31 -1.37 3.34
CA VAL A 48 1.64 -0.13 2.95
C VAL A 48 1.58 -0.05 1.44
N LEU A 49 0.38 0.00 0.90
CA LEU A 49 0.08 0.29 -0.49
C LEU A 49 -0.05 1.81 -0.63
N ALA A 50 0.91 2.41 -1.32
CA ALA A 50 0.84 3.81 -1.72
C ALA A 50 -0.02 3.93 -3.00
N PRO A 51 -0.66 5.10 -3.24
CA PRO A 51 -1.29 5.35 -4.53
C PRO A 51 -0.21 5.21 -5.62
N ALA A 52 -0.58 4.64 -6.77
CA ALA A 52 0.34 4.56 -7.90
C ALA A 52 0.86 5.97 -8.18
N LYS A 53 2.19 6.17 -8.09
CA LYS A 53 2.81 7.46 -8.42
C LYS A 53 2.32 7.88 -9.79
N THR A 54 1.93 9.15 -9.92
CA THR A 54 1.67 9.76 -11.22
C THR A 54 2.92 9.56 -12.08
N ILE A 55 2.81 8.78 -13.14
CA ILE A 55 3.87 8.61 -14.13
C ILE A 55 3.98 9.96 -14.84
N TYR A 56 5.09 10.68 -14.64
CA TYR A 56 5.31 11.92 -15.35
C TYR A 56 5.75 11.60 -16.79
N PRO A 57 5.41 12.44 -17.78
CA PRO A 57 5.80 12.19 -19.18
C PRO A 57 7.30 11.94 -19.38
N GLY A 58 8.16 12.50 -18.51
CA GLY A 58 9.62 12.27 -18.51
C GLY A 58 10.08 10.93 -17.93
N ASP A 59 9.24 10.23 -17.17
CA ASP A 59 9.62 8.96 -16.54
C ASP A 59 9.82 7.84 -17.57
N LYS A 60 9.07 7.89 -18.69
CA LYS A 60 9.28 7.02 -19.86
C LYS A 60 10.60 7.34 -20.57
N ALA A 61 10.95 8.62 -20.69
CA ALA A 61 12.18 9.05 -21.35
C ALA A 61 13.44 8.70 -20.55
N LEU A 62 13.33 8.57 -19.22
CA LEU A 62 14.41 8.16 -18.33
C LEU A 62 14.55 6.63 -18.17
N GLY A 63 13.71 5.84 -18.83
CA GLY A 63 13.77 4.37 -18.75
C GLY A 63 13.53 3.80 -17.35
N LEU A 64 12.95 4.60 -16.43
CA LEU A 64 12.78 4.22 -15.03
C LEU A 64 11.67 3.19 -14.81
N PHE A 65 10.81 2.99 -15.81
CA PHE A 65 9.71 2.03 -15.79
C PHE A 65 9.65 1.29 -17.12
N ASP A 66 10.70 0.54 -17.43
CA ASP A 66 10.69 -0.41 -18.54
C ASP A 66 9.85 -1.63 -18.14
N GLN A 67 8.57 -1.60 -18.51
CA GLN A 67 7.71 -2.78 -18.52
C GLN A 67 7.63 -3.25 -19.98
N ARG A 68 8.47 -4.24 -20.32
CA ARG A 68 8.38 -5.22 -21.43
C ARG A 68 7.64 -4.83 -22.71
#